data_AF-A0AA50CQM7-F1
#
_entry.id   AF-A0AA50CQM7-F1
#
_cell.length_a   1.000
_cell.length_b   1.000
_cell.length_c   1.000
_cell.angle_alpha   90.00
_cell.angle_beta   90.00
_cell.angle_gamma   90.00
#
_symmetry.space_group_name_H-M   'P 1'
#
loop_
_entity.id
_entity.type
_entity.pdbx_description
1 polymer ?
#
loop_
_entity_poly.entity_id
_entity_poly.type
_entity_poly.pdbx_seq_one_letter_code
_entity_poly.pdbx_strand_id
1 'polypeptide(L)'
;MQGSIYIFVKRKLISHGVDRTPDGRVAIENKHLFLGFVRLERAVRIADFDAVQRAVKTIDGRANALGKRHLIVFAYMYLYFSDATPKKTLADVKADDGGVVRTVEYRRAVTPEERLIGDWAQLCFARYGDSLLRAVYASAV
;
A
#
# COMPACT_ATOMS: atom_id res chain seq x y z
N MET A 1 9.55 3.64 22.11
CA MET A 1 8.26 3.01 22.49
C MET A 1 7.65 2.31 21.28
N GLN A 2 7.72 0.98 21.19
CA GLN A 2 6.92 0.26 20.19
C GLN A 2 5.45 0.39 20.56
N GLY A 3 4.74 1.29 19.90
CA GLY A 3 3.28 1.35 20.01
C GLY A 3 2.67 0.05 19.49
N SER A 4 1.51 -0.33 20.05
CA SER A 4 0.70 -1.44 19.58
C SER A 4 0.57 -1.42 18.05
N ILE A 5 0.76 -2.57 17.38
CA ILE A 5 0.66 -2.68 15.91
C ILE A 5 -0.66 -2.10 15.37
N TYR A 6 -1.74 -2.22 16.15
CA TYR A 6 -3.04 -1.65 15.83
C TYR A 6 -2.99 -0.12 15.77
N ILE A 7 -2.30 0.54 16.71
CA ILE A 7 -2.13 2.00 16.72
C ILE A 7 -1.29 2.43 15.51
N PHE A 8 -0.22 1.70 15.23
CA PHE A 8 0.63 1.97 14.05
C PHE A 8 -0.18 1.89 12.76
N VAL A 9 -0.92 0.80 12.56
CA VAL A 9 -1.75 0.58 11.36
C VAL A 9 -2.80 1.67 11.21
N LYS A 10 -3.52 1.99 12.29
CA LYS A 10 -4.54 3.05 12.28
C LYS A 10 -3.92 4.41 11.90
N ARG A 11 -2.80 4.80 12.52
CA ARG A 11 -2.10 6.06 12.21
C ARG A 11 -1.62 6.11 10.76
N LYS A 12 -1.07 5.00 10.25
CA LYS A 12 -0.61 4.93 8.87
C LYS A 12 -1.77 5.05 7.87
N LEU A 13 -2.90 4.39 8.11
CA LEU A 13 -4.10 4.56 7.30
C LEU A 13 -4.63 6.00 7.33
N ILE A 14 -4.65 6.64 8.51
CA ILE A 14 -5.00 8.07 8.64
C ILE A 14 -4.05 8.96 7.84
N SER A 15 -2.74 8.69 7.86
CA SER A 15 -1.77 9.44 7.04
C SER A 15 -2.02 9.32 5.53
N HIS A 16 -2.75 8.28 5.10
CA HIS A 16 -3.18 8.09 3.71
C HIS A 16 -4.60 8.60 3.44
N GLY A 17 -5.21 9.30 4.40
CA GLY A 17 -6.50 9.98 4.22
C GLY A 17 -7.73 9.09 4.40
N VAL A 18 -7.61 7.94 5.08
CA VAL A 18 -8.73 7.03 5.33
C VAL A 18 -9.88 7.70 6.09
N ASP A 19 -9.62 8.76 6.85
CA ASP A 19 -10.59 9.48 7.68
C ASP A 19 -11.26 10.66 6.97
N ARG A 20 -10.81 10.99 5.74
CA ARG A 20 -11.30 12.13 4.97
C ARG A 20 -12.70 11.94 4.39
N THR A 21 -13.17 10.70 4.27
CA THR A 21 -14.51 10.39 3.72
C THR A 21 -15.23 9.36 4.59
N PRO A 22 -16.58 9.36 4.60
CA PRO A 22 -17.36 8.35 5.34
C PRO A 22 -17.01 6.91 4.91
N ASP A 23 -16.88 6.67 3.61
CA ASP A 23 -16.48 5.37 3.08
C ASP A 23 -15.07 4.98 3.51
N GLY A 24 -14.12 5.92 3.51
CA GLY A 24 -12.77 5.68 4.00
C GLY A 24 -12.80 5.18 5.44
N ARG A 25 -13.58 5.80 6.32
CA ARG A 25 -13.65 5.43 7.75
C ARG A 25 -14.06 3.98 7.97
N VAL A 26 -14.81 3.38 7.05
CA VAL A 26 -15.14 1.95 7.09
C VAL A 26 -13.89 1.07 7.18
N ALA A 27 -12.76 1.45 6.57
CA ALA A 27 -11.51 0.69 6.64
C ALA A 27 -10.88 0.63 8.04
N ILE A 28 -11.20 1.57 8.94
CA ILE A 28 -10.74 1.58 10.33
C ILE A 28 -11.84 1.21 11.33
N GLU A 29 -13.11 1.42 11.01
CA GLU A 29 -14.25 1.11 11.88
C GLU A 29 -14.74 -0.33 11.72
N ASN A 30 -14.69 -0.88 10.51
CA ASN A 30 -15.03 -2.29 10.29
C ASN A 30 -13.90 -3.19 10.80
N LYS A 31 -14.17 -3.93 11.89
CA LYS A 31 -13.20 -4.83 12.55
C LYS A 31 -12.51 -5.79 11.56
N HIS A 32 -13.27 -6.42 10.67
CA HIS A 32 -12.68 -7.41 9.75
C HIS A 32 -11.80 -6.73 8.71
N LEU A 33 -12.22 -5.60 8.16
CA LEU A 33 -11.42 -4.85 7.20
C LEU A 33 -10.12 -4.34 7.84
N PHE A 34 -10.23 -3.73 9.03
CA PHE A 34 -9.08 -3.24 9.79
C PHE A 34 -8.09 -4.35 10.16
N LEU A 35 -8.57 -5.53 10.60
CA LEU A 35 -7.71 -6.68 10.84
C LEU A 35 -7.00 -7.19 9.58
N GLY A 36 -7.56 -6.93 8.39
CA GLY A 36 -6.87 -7.17 7.12
C GLY A 36 -5.60 -6.33 7.00
N PHE A 37 -5.69 -5.03 7.30
CA PHE A 37 -4.53 -4.14 7.31
C PHE A 37 -3.50 -4.49 8.39
N VAL A 38 -3.94 -4.98 9.55
CA VAL A 38 -3.01 -5.47 10.58
C VAL A 38 -2.24 -6.69 10.10
N ARG A 39 -2.89 -7.62 9.38
CA ARG A 39 -2.21 -8.77 8.77
C ARG A 39 -1.26 -8.34 7.66
N LEU A 40 -1.66 -7.37 6.85
CA LEU A 40 -0.81 -6.78 5.82
C LEU A 40 0.47 -6.20 6.44
N GLU A 41 0.35 -5.40 7.50
CA GLU A 41 1.50 -4.84 8.20
C GLU A 41 2.44 -5.91 8.76
N ARG A 42 1.89 -7.01 9.30
CA ARG A 42 2.72 -8.13 9.77
C ARG A 42 3.50 -8.77 8.64
N ALA A 43 2.87 -8.99 7.49
CA ALA A 43 3.51 -9.55 6.30
C ALA A 43 4.61 -8.63 5.76
N VAL A 44 4.36 -7.31 5.73
CA VAL A 44 5.35 -6.31 5.31
C VAL A 44 6.57 -6.31 6.23
N ARG A 45 6.38 -6.38 7.56
CA ARG A 45 7.50 -6.36 8.53
C ARG A 45 8.47 -7.53 8.40
N ILE A 46 8.01 -8.66 7.86
CA ILE A 46 8.83 -9.85 7.63
C ILE A 46 9.21 -10.02 6.16
N ALA A 47 8.88 -9.03 5.31
CA ALA A 47 9.11 -9.02 3.87
C ALA A 47 8.58 -10.28 3.13
N ASP A 48 7.48 -10.87 3.60
CA ASP A 48 6.87 -12.04 2.95
C ASP A 48 5.91 -11.57 1.84
N PHE A 49 6.38 -11.60 0.60
CA PHE A 49 5.63 -11.15 -0.57
C PHE A 49 4.33 -11.93 -0.76
N ASP A 50 4.35 -13.25 -0.60
CA ASP A 50 3.15 -14.07 -0.76
C ASP A 50 2.11 -13.75 0.34
N ALA A 51 2.56 -13.55 1.57
CA ALA A 51 1.67 -13.13 2.66
C ALA A 51 1.11 -11.72 2.42
N VAL A 52 1.88 -10.81 1.84
CA VAL A 52 1.40 -9.49 1.40
C VAL A 52 0.29 -9.64 0.37
N GLN A 53 0.51 -10.43 -0.69
CA GLN A 53 -0.51 -10.66 -1.72
C GLN A 53 -1.79 -11.30 -1.16
N ARG A 54 -1.64 -12.32 -0.29
CA ARG A 54 -2.79 -12.94 0.41
C ARG A 54 -3.55 -11.95 1.29
N ALA A 55 -2.83 -11.07 2.00
CA ALA A 55 -3.45 -10.05 2.84
C ALA A 55 -4.22 -9.02 2.00
N VAL A 56 -3.64 -8.55 0.89
CA VAL A 56 -4.33 -7.65 -0.05
C VAL A 56 -5.57 -8.31 -0.64
N LYS A 57 -5.48 -9.56 -1.10
CA LYS A 57 -6.64 -10.33 -1.60
C LYS A 57 -7.74 -10.48 -0.55
N THR A 58 -7.35 -10.68 0.72
CA THR A 58 -8.29 -10.74 1.84
C THR A 58 -8.98 -9.40 2.07
N ILE A 59 -8.26 -8.28 1.97
CA ILE A 59 -8.83 -6.93 2.07
C ILE A 59 -9.79 -6.68 0.90
N ASP A 60 -9.42 -7.02 -0.34
CA ASP A 60 -10.27 -6.85 -1.53
C ASP A 60 -11.58 -7.64 -1.38
N GLY A 61 -11.49 -8.90 -0.98
CA GLY A 61 -12.68 -9.73 -0.73
C GLY A 61 -13.61 -9.16 0.35
N ARG A 62 -13.04 -8.62 1.44
CA ARG A 62 -13.82 -7.99 2.53
C ARG A 62 -14.45 -6.68 2.09
N ALA A 63 -13.71 -5.83 1.37
CA ALA A 63 -14.21 -4.58 0.83
C ALA A 63 -15.33 -4.84 -0.19
N ASN A 64 -15.15 -5.84 -1.06
CA ASN A 64 -16.14 -6.26 -2.04
C ASN A 64 -17.42 -6.82 -1.39
N ALA A 65 -17.29 -7.62 -0.33
CA ALA A 65 -18.44 -8.13 0.43
C ALA A 65 -19.27 -7.01 1.09
N LEU A 66 -18.69 -5.84 1.31
CA LEU A 66 -19.38 -4.64 1.81
C LEU A 66 -19.96 -3.77 0.67
N GLY A 67 -19.84 -4.18 -0.59
CA GLY A 67 -20.18 -3.35 -1.75
C GLY A 67 -19.25 -2.14 -1.93
N LYS A 68 -18.10 -2.13 -1.25
CA LYS A 68 -17.17 -0.99 -1.18
C LYS A 68 -15.78 -1.37 -1.70
N ARG A 69 -15.73 -2.06 -2.85
CA ARG A 69 -14.48 -2.59 -3.43
C ARG A 69 -13.41 -1.52 -3.61
N HIS A 70 -13.80 -0.26 -3.86
CA HIS A 70 -12.90 0.88 -3.96
C HIS A 70 -11.99 1.11 -2.74
N LEU A 71 -12.38 0.62 -1.55
CA LEU A 71 -11.54 0.72 -0.35
C LEU A 71 -10.23 -0.07 -0.45
N ILE A 72 -10.08 -0.97 -1.42
CA ILE A 72 -8.81 -1.66 -1.69
C ILE A 72 -7.67 -0.68 -2.02
N VAL A 73 -8.00 0.53 -2.50
CA VAL A 73 -7.01 1.56 -2.79
C VAL A 73 -6.16 1.93 -1.59
N PHE A 74 -6.73 1.88 -0.38
CA PHE A 74 -5.97 2.11 0.83
C PHE A 74 -4.90 1.05 1.07
N ALA A 75 -5.08 -0.21 0.62
CA ALA A 75 -4.03 -1.22 0.70
C ALA A 75 -2.88 -0.94 -0.28
N TYR A 76 -3.20 -0.48 -1.49
CA TYR A 76 -2.19 -0.08 -2.47
C TYR A 76 -1.40 1.13 -1.95
N MET A 77 -2.07 2.16 -1.44
CA MET A 77 -1.42 3.32 -0.83
C MET A 77 -0.59 2.94 0.40
N TYR A 78 -1.09 2.02 1.25
CA TYR A 78 -0.39 1.56 2.44
C TYR A 78 0.98 0.94 2.12
N LEU A 79 1.08 0.23 1.00
CA LEU A 79 2.31 -0.39 0.53
C LEU A 79 3.16 0.61 -0.28
N TYR A 80 2.54 1.37 -1.17
CA TYR A 80 3.21 2.29 -2.08
C TYR A 80 3.79 3.53 -1.38
N PHE A 81 3.24 3.97 -0.26
CA PHE A 81 3.84 5.05 0.53
C PHE A 81 4.61 4.49 1.73
N SER A 82 5.60 3.63 1.43
CA SER A 82 6.48 3.00 2.42
C SER A 82 7.96 3.25 2.12
N ASP A 83 8.85 2.76 2.98
CA ASP A 83 10.30 2.85 2.77
C ASP A 83 10.79 2.01 1.58
N ALA A 84 9.97 1.06 1.12
CA ALA A 84 10.23 0.28 -0.10
C ALA A 84 9.99 1.08 -1.38
N THR A 85 9.48 2.31 -1.27
CA THR A 85 9.32 3.22 -2.41
C THR A 85 10.54 4.11 -2.53
N PRO A 86 11.15 4.21 -3.72
CA PRO A 86 12.30 5.07 -3.95
C PRO A 86 12.03 6.50 -3.48
N LYS A 87 12.98 7.07 -2.74
CA LYS A 87 13.01 8.51 -2.45
C LYS A 87 13.30 9.28 -3.74
N LYS A 88 14.14 8.72 -4.60
CA LYS A 88 14.61 9.35 -5.84
C LYS A 88 14.93 8.27 -6.87
N THR A 89 14.48 8.48 -8.10
CA THR A 89 14.94 7.72 -9.26
C THR A 89 15.90 8.63 -10.03
N LEU A 90 17.14 8.18 -10.25
CA LEU A 90 18.12 8.90 -11.05
C LEU A 90 17.87 8.66 -12.53
N ALA A 91 18.43 9.53 -13.37
CA ALA A 91 18.36 9.35 -14.82
C ALA A 91 18.99 8.02 -15.24
N ASP A 92 18.33 7.33 -16.16
CA ASP A 92 18.81 6.10 -16.76
C ASP A 92 20.14 6.38 -17.47
N VAL A 93 21.15 5.56 -17.17
CA VAL A 93 22.47 5.64 -17.82
C VAL A 93 22.57 4.51 -18.83
N LYS A 94 22.86 4.83 -20.09
CA LYS A 94 23.15 3.80 -21.10
C LYS A 94 24.55 3.26 -20.86
N ALA A 95 24.66 1.94 -20.76
CA ALA A 95 25.94 1.24 -20.73
C ALA A 95 26.45 1.02 -22.17
N ASP A 96 27.76 0.82 -22.30
CA ASP A 96 28.44 0.68 -23.59
C ASP A 96 28.00 -0.59 -24.37
N ASP A 97 27.42 -1.56 -23.67
CA ASP A 97 26.85 -2.80 -24.24
C ASP A 97 25.39 -2.62 -24.72
N GLY A 98 24.85 -1.41 -24.67
CA GLY A 98 23.44 -1.13 -24.99
C GLY A 98 22.48 -1.39 -23.83
N GLY A 99 22.97 -1.83 -22.67
CA GLY A 99 22.21 -1.95 -21.45
C GLY A 99 21.76 -0.60 -20.88
N VAL A 100 20.77 -0.62 -19.99
CA VAL A 100 20.31 0.56 -19.27
C VAL A 100 20.45 0.32 -17.78
N VAL A 101 21.29 1.14 -17.13
CA VAL A 101 21.45 1.15 -15.68
C VAL A 101 20.42 2.08 -15.07
N ARG A 102 19.57 1.50 -14.22
CA ARG A 102 18.60 2.25 -13.41
C ARG A 102 19.08 2.34 -11.99
N THR A 103 19.22 3.56 -11.49
CA THR A 103 19.64 3.82 -10.12
C THR A 103 18.52 4.46 -9.33
N VAL A 104 18.21 3.89 -8.18
CA VAL A 104 17.20 4.37 -7.24
C VAL A 104 17.81 4.55 -5.86
N GLU A 105 17.45 5.63 -5.18
CA GLU A 105 17.84 5.91 -3.80
C GLU A 105 16.65 5.64 -2.88
N TYR A 106 16.88 4.84 -1.84
CA TYR A 106 15.90 4.56 -0.79
C TYR A 106 16.20 5.36 0.47
N ARG A 107 15.20 5.52 1.35
CA ARG A 107 15.37 6.23 2.63
C ARG A 107 16.19 5.44 3.66
N ARG A 108 16.32 4.13 3.45
CA ARG A 108 17.12 3.20 4.24
C ARG A 108 17.59 2.05 3.35
N ALA A 109 18.38 1.12 3.90
CA ALA A 109 18.62 -0.16 3.25
C ALA A 109 17.30 -0.91 3.05
N VAL A 110 17.08 -1.45 1.85
CA VAL A 110 15.85 -2.16 1.44
C VAL A 110 16.26 -3.50 0.84
N THR A 111 15.65 -4.59 1.29
CA THR A 111 15.94 -5.94 0.75
C THR A 111 15.31 -6.14 -0.63
N PRO A 112 15.74 -7.13 -1.42
CA PRO A 112 15.09 -7.48 -2.68
C PRO A 112 13.58 -7.75 -2.54
N GLU A 113 13.17 -8.40 -1.45
CA GLU A 113 11.77 -8.72 -1.17
C GLU A 113 10.95 -7.47 -0.82
N GLU A 114 11.52 -6.57 -0.01
CA GLU A 114 10.89 -5.28 0.27
C GLU A 114 10.72 -4.46 -1.01
N ARG A 115 11.75 -4.45 -1.88
CA ARG A 115 11.67 -3.81 -3.21
C ARG A 115 10.56 -4.43 -4.06
N LEU A 116 10.48 -5.75 -4.12
CA LEU A 116 9.43 -6.47 -4.86
C LEU A 116 8.03 -6.07 -4.38
N ILE A 117 7.82 -5.96 -3.06
CA ILE A 117 6.57 -5.47 -2.48
C ILE A 117 6.27 -4.03 -2.94
N GLY A 118 7.28 -3.15 -2.92
CA GLY A 118 7.17 -1.75 -3.35
C GLY A 118 6.80 -1.63 -4.83
N ASP A 119 7.53 -2.32 -5.71
CA ASP A 119 7.30 -2.30 -7.16
C ASP A 119 5.91 -2.83 -7.51
N TRP A 120 5.49 -3.92 -6.87
CA TRP A 120 4.15 -4.48 -7.05
C TRP A 120 3.05 -3.53 -6.59
N ALA A 121 3.25 -2.85 -5.46
CA ALA A 121 2.31 -1.85 -4.95
C ALA A 121 2.19 -0.64 -5.88
N GLN A 122 3.32 -0.15 -6.41
CA GLN A 122 3.34 0.92 -7.40
C GLN A 122 2.55 0.53 -8.64
N LEU A 123 2.75 -0.67 -9.19
CA LEU A 123 2.01 -1.16 -10.34
C LEU A 123 0.50 -1.22 -10.08
N CYS A 124 0.10 -1.71 -8.91
CA CYS A 124 -1.30 -1.79 -8.52
C CYS A 124 -1.94 -0.41 -8.36
N PHE A 125 -1.23 0.54 -7.73
CA PHE A 125 -1.70 1.92 -7.60
C PHE A 125 -1.75 2.64 -8.95
N ALA A 126 -0.74 2.50 -9.80
CA ALA A 126 -0.74 3.10 -11.14
C ALA A 126 -1.89 2.58 -12.01
N ARG A 127 -2.26 1.31 -11.87
CA ARG A 127 -3.32 0.69 -12.67
C ARG A 127 -4.73 1.09 -12.21
N TYR A 128 -4.96 1.18 -10.90
CA TYR A 128 -6.32 1.30 -10.35
C TYR A 128 -6.53 2.52 -9.43
N GLY A 129 -5.45 3.09 -8.90
CA GLY A 129 -5.45 4.07 -7.81
C GLY A 129 -6.34 5.27 -8.07
N ASP A 130 -6.18 5.94 -9.21
CA ASP A 130 -6.95 7.14 -9.54
C ASP A 130 -8.45 6.88 -9.61
N SER A 131 -8.85 5.80 -10.30
CA SER A 131 -10.26 5.42 -10.44
C SER A 131 -10.91 5.09 -9.10
N LEU A 132 -10.20 4.36 -8.23
CA LEU A 132 -10.71 3.96 -6.93
C LEU A 132 -10.72 5.13 -5.94
N LEU A 133 -9.72 6.01 -5.98
CA LEU A 133 -9.71 7.24 -5.18
C LEU A 133 -10.89 8.13 -5.56
N ARG A 134 -11.18 8.31 -6.86
CA ARG A 134 -12.39 9.05 -7.29
C ARG A 134 -13.66 8.45 -6.69
N ALA A 135 -13.79 7.12 -6.66
CA ALA A 135 -14.93 6.46 -6.01
C ALA A 135 -14.97 6.68 -4.48
N VAL A 136 -13.83 6.67 -3.79
CA VAL A 136 -13.73 7.00 -2.35
C VAL A 136 -14.19 8.44 -2.05
N TYR A 137 -13.86 9.40 -2.92
CA TYR A 137 -14.22 10.81 -2.74
C TYR A 137 -15.61 11.16 -3.27
N ALA A 138 -16.17 10.37 -4.21
CA ALA A 138 -17.54 10.55 -4.66
C ALA A 138 -18.56 10.35 -3.53
N SER A 139 -18.26 9.50 -2.54
CA SER A 139 -19.09 9.32 -1.34
C SER A 139 -18.93 10.41 -0.27
N ALA A 140 -18.15 11.47 -0.53
CA ALA A 140 -18.00 12.60 0.39
C ALA A 140 -19.06 13.69 0.18
N VAL A 141 -19.92 13.54 -0.84
CA VAL A 141 -21.06 14.42 -1.17
C VAL A 141 -22.33 13.85 -0.55
#